data_AF-A0A932WU49-F1
#
_entry.id   AF-A0A932WU49-F1
#
_cell.length_a   1.000
_cell.length_b   1.000
_cell.length_c   1.000
_cell.angle_alpha   90.00
_cell.angle_beta   90.00
_cell.angle_gamma   90.00
#
_symmetry.space_group_name_H-M   'P 1'
#
loop_
_entity.id
_entity.type
_entity.pdbx_description
1 polymer ?
#
loop_
_entity_poly.entity_id
_entity_poly.type
_entity_poly.pdbx_seq_one_letter_code
_entity_poly.pdbx_strand_id
1 'polypeptide(L)'
;MVHTRSMLLISFIAIFTVYYFMFSFAQVINIVLDEYIAIGSSFILFVIYKMFKIKLKNKLLYELIPDLNYIPIKSALLFFVLFQCYDFYNENGLVGMIRLWFTYWIFGICANLIMHILNLYKNFQLYKKADSEIVTV
;
A
#
# COMPACT_ATOMS: atom_id res chain seq x y z
N MET A 1 2.93 18.05 -4.85
CA MET A 1 2.64 16.85 -4.04
C MET A 1 1.37 16.24 -4.58
N VAL A 2 1.26 14.91 -4.67
CA VAL A 2 0.06 14.24 -5.20
C VAL A 2 -0.55 13.39 -4.09
N HIS A 3 -1.87 13.34 -4.05
CA HIS A 3 -2.60 12.54 -3.09
C HIS A 3 -2.42 11.04 -3.37
N THR A 4 -2.00 10.28 -2.37
CA THR A 4 -1.63 8.85 -2.51
C THR A 4 -2.76 7.98 -3.06
N ARG A 5 -4.02 8.23 -2.65
CA ARG A 5 -5.20 7.54 -3.22
C ARG A 5 -5.31 7.73 -4.75
N SER A 6 -5.12 8.96 -5.24
CA SER A 6 -5.21 9.25 -6.66
C SER A 6 -4.05 8.62 -7.42
N MET A 7 -2.84 8.61 -6.83
CA MET A 7 -1.68 7.93 -7.43
C MET A 7 -1.94 6.43 -7.58
N LEU A 8 -2.41 5.74 -6.54
CA LEU A 8 -2.70 4.31 -6.59
C LEU A 8 -3.77 3.97 -7.64
N LEU A 9 -4.81 4.79 -7.77
CA LEU A 9 -5.86 4.59 -8.79
C LEU A 9 -5.33 4.81 -10.21
N ILE A 10 -4.60 5.91 -10.44
CA ILE A 10 -4.03 6.22 -11.75
C ILE A 10 -3.01 5.16 -12.16
N SER A 11 -2.13 4.74 -11.24
CA SER A 11 -1.14 3.70 -11.52
C SER A 11 -1.81 2.36 -11.82
N PHE A 12 -2.90 2.01 -11.12
CA PHE A 12 -3.66 0.79 -11.41
C PHE A 12 -4.19 0.80 -12.84
N ILE A 13 -4.85 1.89 -13.25
CA ILE A 13 -5.38 2.04 -14.61
C ILE A 13 -4.24 1.98 -15.63
N ALA A 14 -3.12 2.66 -15.37
CA ALA A 14 -1.95 2.65 -16.25
C ALA A 14 -1.37 1.24 -16.43
N ILE A 15 -1.20 0.47 -15.34
CA ILE A 15 -0.69 -0.90 -15.36
C ILE A 15 -1.59 -1.78 -16.23
N PHE A 16 -2.90 -1.78 -15.97
CA PHE A 16 -3.84 -2.61 -16.73
C PHE A 16 -3.97 -2.18 -18.19
N THR A 17 -3.82 -0.88 -18.48
CA THR A 17 -3.77 -0.38 -19.87
C THR A 17 -2.55 -0.94 -20.59
N VAL A 18 -1.37 -0.87 -19.99
CA VAL A 18 -0.14 -1.43 -20.58
C VAL A 18 -0.27 -2.95 -20.73
N TYR A 19 -0.82 -3.63 -19.72
CA TYR A 19 -1.00 -5.07 -19.77
C TYR A 19 -1.93 -5.51 -20.89
N TYR A 20 -3.01 -4.76 -21.13
CA TYR A 20 -3.93 -5.01 -22.24
C TYR A 20 -3.23 -4.95 -23.61
N PHE A 21 -2.27 -4.03 -23.79
CA PHE A 21 -1.54 -3.92 -25.05
C PHE A 21 -0.36 -4.89 -25.19
N MET A 22 0.23 -5.34 -24.08
CA MET A 22 1.48 -6.11 -24.08
C MET A 22 1.32 -7.61 -23.82
N PHE A 23 0.26 -8.04 -23.16
CA PHE A 23 0.05 -9.42 -22.74
C PHE A 23 -1.27 -9.97 -23.24
N SER A 24 -1.35 -11.29 -23.39
CA SER A 24 -2.63 -11.96 -23.61
C SER A 24 -3.45 -11.98 -22.32
N PHE A 25 -4.78 -12.08 -22.44
CA PHE A 25 -5.68 -12.13 -21.28
C PHE A 25 -5.30 -13.23 -20.27
N ALA A 26 -4.92 -14.41 -20.76
CA ALA A 26 -4.46 -15.53 -19.92
C ALA A 26 -3.18 -15.17 -19.14
N GLN A 27 -2.24 -14.47 -19.77
CA GLN A 27 -1.02 -14.01 -19.10
C GLN A 27 -1.33 -12.96 -18.02
N VAL A 28 -2.24 -12.03 -18.30
CA VAL A 28 -2.68 -11.03 -17.31
C VAL A 28 -3.31 -11.69 -16.09
N ILE A 29 -4.18 -12.69 -16.30
CA ILE A 29 -4.75 -13.47 -15.20
C ILE A 29 -3.64 -14.14 -14.37
N ASN A 30 -2.68 -14.79 -15.03
CA ASN A 30 -1.58 -15.46 -14.32
C ASN A 30 -0.76 -14.48 -13.50
N ILE A 31 -0.38 -13.32 -14.05
CA ILE A 31 0.35 -12.27 -13.30
C ILE A 31 -0.41 -11.86 -12.04
N VAL A 32 -1.74 -11.73 -12.12
CA VAL A 32 -2.56 -11.36 -10.95
C VAL A 32 -2.66 -12.51 -9.95
N LEU A 33 -2.84 -13.74 -10.43
CA LEU A 33 -2.98 -14.92 -9.58
C LEU A 33 -1.66 -15.33 -8.91
N ASP A 34 -0.52 -15.11 -9.55
CA ASP A 34 0.80 -15.40 -8.98
C ASP A 34 1.04 -14.57 -7.70
N GLU A 35 0.38 -13.41 -7.59
CA GLU A 35 0.43 -12.51 -6.43
C GLU A 35 -0.66 -12.79 -5.38
N TYR A 36 -1.26 -13.98 -5.37
CA TYR A 36 -2.37 -14.33 -4.45
C TYR A 36 -2.02 -14.12 -2.97
N ILE A 37 -0.77 -14.38 -2.56
CA ILE A 37 -0.32 -14.16 -1.17
C ILE A 37 -0.34 -12.67 -0.82
N ALA A 38 0.16 -11.82 -1.71
CA ALA A 38 0.17 -10.39 -1.51
C ALA A 38 -1.26 -9.82 -1.48
N ILE A 39 -2.13 -10.28 -2.39
CA ILE A 39 -3.56 -9.92 -2.42
C ILE A 39 -4.23 -10.33 -1.12
N GLY A 40 -4.07 -11.58 -0.68
CA GLY A 40 -4.64 -12.09 0.57
C GLY A 40 -4.13 -11.32 1.78
N SER A 41 -2.84 -11.01 1.82
CA SER A 41 -2.23 -10.19 2.88
C SER A 41 -2.83 -8.79 2.94
N SER A 42 -3.03 -8.15 1.79
CA SER A 42 -3.66 -6.83 1.70
C SER A 42 -5.09 -6.83 2.23
N PHE A 43 -5.84 -7.92 1.98
CA PHE A 43 -7.19 -8.10 2.51
C PHE A 43 -7.20 -8.25 4.04
N ILE A 44 -6.29 -9.06 4.60
CA ILE A 44 -6.14 -9.23 6.05
C ILE A 44 -5.80 -7.89 6.70
N LEU A 45 -4.83 -7.15 6.14
CA LEU A 45 -4.48 -5.81 6.62
C LEU A 45 -5.68 -4.86 6.58
N PHE A 46 -6.48 -4.90 5.52
CA PHE A 46 -7.69 -4.09 5.42
C PHE A 46 -8.70 -4.42 6.53
N VAL A 47 -8.89 -5.69 6.87
CA VAL A 47 -9.74 -6.11 8.00
C VAL A 47 -9.19 -5.56 9.31
N ILE A 48 -7.88 -5.69 9.58
CA ILE A 48 -7.24 -5.16 10.79
C ILE A 48 -7.42 -3.64 10.89
N TYR A 49 -7.20 -2.93 9.79
CA TYR A 49 -7.43 -1.48 9.71
C TYR A 49 -8.86 -1.11 10.10
N LYS A 50 -9.87 -1.82 9.56
CA LYS A 50 -11.28 -1.59 9.89
C LYS A 50 -11.57 -1.87 11.36
N MET A 51 -11.02 -2.94 11.92
CA MET A 51 -11.19 -3.27 13.34
C MET A 51 -10.68 -2.15 14.26
N PHE A 52 -9.47 -1.63 14.02
CA PHE A 52 -8.95 -0.51 14.81
C PHE A 52 -9.77 0.76 14.63
N LYS A 53 -10.21 1.05 13.39
CA LYS A 53 -11.06 2.22 13.11
C LYS A 53 -12.40 2.17 13.84
N ILE A 54 -12.98 0.99 14.00
CA ILE A 54 -14.22 0.78 14.78
C ILE A 54 -13.94 0.98 16.28
N LYS A 55 -12.85 0.40 16.82
CA LYS A 55 -12.49 0.54 18.24
C LYS A 55 -12.19 1.97 18.67
N LEU A 56 -11.69 2.79 17.76
CA LEU A 56 -11.37 4.20 17.99
C LEU A 56 -12.47 5.15 17.52
N LYS A 57 -13.65 4.62 17.19
CA LYS A 57 -14.80 5.43 16.82
C LYS A 57 -15.12 6.42 17.94
N ASN A 58 -15.34 7.69 17.59
CA ASN A 58 -15.60 8.80 18.51
C ASN A 58 -14.43 9.21 19.42
N LYS A 59 -13.22 8.69 19.20
CA LYS A 59 -11.99 9.16 19.87
C LYS A 59 -11.25 10.13 18.93
N LEU A 60 -10.55 11.11 19.51
CA LEU A 60 -9.75 12.07 18.74
C LEU A 60 -8.46 11.39 18.27
N LEU A 61 -8.24 11.35 16.96
CA LEU A 61 -7.08 10.66 16.40
C LEU A 61 -5.92 11.63 16.27
N TYR A 62 -4.80 11.29 16.89
CA TYR A 62 -3.54 12.01 16.75
C TYR A 62 -2.69 11.39 15.63
N GLU A 63 -2.03 12.23 14.85
CA GLU A 63 -1.09 11.77 13.83
C GLU A 63 0.29 11.55 14.47
N LEU A 64 0.53 10.32 14.92
CA LEU A 64 1.76 9.93 15.64
C LEU A 64 2.86 9.43 14.69
N ILE A 65 2.49 9.21 13.44
CA ILE A 65 3.37 8.84 12.34
C ILE A 65 2.97 9.75 11.19
N PRO A 66 3.92 10.47 10.55
CA PRO A 66 3.63 11.35 9.43
C PRO A 66 2.82 10.62 8.36
N ASP A 67 1.69 11.20 7.98
CA ASP A 67 0.79 10.64 7.01
C ASP A 67 1.43 10.76 5.61
N LEU A 68 1.60 9.61 4.96
CA LEU A 68 2.10 9.51 3.59
C LEU A 68 1.01 9.84 2.56
N ASN A 69 -0.10 10.47 2.93
CA ASN A 69 -1.09 11.02 1.99
C ASN A 69 -0.46 11.88 0.89
N TYR A 70 0.71 12.48 1.17
CA TYR A 70 1.47 13.27 0.21
C TYR A 70 2.90 12.73 0.08
N ILE A 71 3.20 12.13 -1.07
CA ILE A 71 4.56 11.68 -1.40
C ILE A 71 5.24 12.74 -2.27
N PRO A 72 6.50 13.12 -1.99
CA PRO A 72 7.27 13.95 -2.90
C PRO A 72 7.50 13.21 -4.22
N ILE A 73 6.98 13.78 -5.31
CA ILE A 73 7.08 13.19 -6.65
C ILE A 73 8.55 12.92 -7.04
N LYS A 74 9.48 13.80 -6.65
CA LYS A 74 10.91 13.68 -6.95
C LYS A 74 11.51 12.39 -6.38
N SER A 75 11.24 12.07 -5.12
CA SER A 75 11.78 10.84 -4.50
C SER A 75 11.09 9.61 -5.06
N ALA A 76 9.77 9.65 -5.27
CA ALA A 76 9.02 8.55 -5.88
C ALA A 76 9.54 8.22 -7.29
N LEU A 77 9.80 9.23 -8.13
CA LEU A 77 10.38 9.04 -9.46
C LEU A 77 11.80 8.46 -9.40
N LEU A 78 12.63 8.95 -8.48
CA LEU A 78 13.99 8.44 -8.32
C LEU A 78 13.98 6.94 -7.98
N PHE A 79 13.20 6.54 -6.97
CA PHE A 79 13.06 5.13 -6.62
C PHE A 79 12.48 4.32 -7.78
N PHE A 80 11.43 4.82 -8.43
CA PHE A 80 10.82 4.15 -9.57
C PHE A 80 11.86 3.85 -10.67
N VAL A 81 12.64 4.85 -11.11
CA VAL A 81 13.67 4.65 -12.14
C VAL A 81 14.73 3.64 -11.70
N LEU A 82 15.21 3.72 -10.45
CA LEU A 82 16.20 2.77 -9.93
C LEU A 82 15.68 1.33 -9.94
N PHE A 83 14.45 1.10 -9.49
CA PHE A 83 13.81 -0.21 -9.54
C PHE A 83 13.61 -0.68 -10.99
N GLN A 84 13.13 0.18 -11.89
CA GLN A 84 12.99 -0.20 -13.31
C GLN A 84 14.32 -0.63 -13.94
N CYS A 85 15.42 0.08 -13.67
CA CYS A 85 16.73 -0.31 -14.17
C CYS A 85 17.20 -1.66 -13.61
N TYR A 86 16.98 -1.90 -12.32
CA TYR A 86 17.33 -3.16 -11.67
C TYR A 86 16.52 -4.32 -12.22
N ASP A 87 15.20 -4.16 -12.35
CA ASP A 87 14.30 -5.20 -12.82
C ASP A 87 14.53 -5.50 -14.30
N PHE A 88 14.80 -4.50 -15.13
CA PHE A 88 15.15 -4.71 -16.53
C PHE A 88 16.36 -5.64 -16.69
N TYR A 89 17.37 -5.47 -15.83
CA TYR A 89 18.57 -6.29 -15.86
C TYR A 89 18.32 -7.73 -15.39
N ASN A 90 17.49 -7.92 -14.36
CA ASN A 90 17.30 -9.23 -13.73
C ASN A 90 16.13 -10.03 -14.30
N GLU A 91 15.11 -9.39 -14.84
CA GLU A 91 13.83 -10.01 -15.23
C GLU A 91 13.68 -10.13 -16.75
N ASN A 92 14.75 -10.52 -17.44
CA ASN A 92 14.73 -10.76 -18.88
C ASN A 92 14.25 -9.55 -19.71
N GLY A 93 14.65 -8.35 -19.30
CA GLY A 93 14.37 -7.10 -20.02
C GLY A 93 12.97 -6.54 -19.75
N LEU A 94 12.43 -5.85 -20.75
CA LEU A 94 11.24 -5.01 -20.61
C LEU A 94 9.98 -5.80 -20.22
N VAL A 95 9.82 -7.02 -20.74
CA VAL A 95 8.62 -7.81 -20.50
C VAL A 95 8.54 -8.28 -19.04
N GLY A 96 9.61 -8.82 -18.48
CA GLY A 96 9.58 -9.25 -17.08
C GLY A 96 9.57 -8.07 -16.10
N MET A 97 10.27 -6.98 -16.41
CA MET A 97 10.16 -5.72 -15.66
C MET A 97 8.71 -5.26 -15.54
N ILE A 98 7.95 -5.26 -16.65
CA ILE A 98 6.55 -4.84 -16.64
C ILE A 98 5.67 -5.82 -15.86
N ARG A 99 5.96 -7.13 -15.87
CA ARG A 99 5.18 -8.12 -15.08
C ARG A 99 5.19 -7.81 -13.59
N LEU A 100 6.29 -7.27 -13.06
CA LEU A 100 6.44 -6.93 -11.64
C LEU A 100 5.64 -5.70 -11.21
N TRP A 101 5.12 -4.90 -12.13
CA TRP A 101 4.43 -3.65 -11.78
C TRP A 101 3.20 -3.88 -10.90
N PHE A 102 2.46 -4.97 -11.15
CA PHE A 102 1.31 -5.34 -10.33
C PHE A 102 1.71 -5.71 -8.89
N THR A 103 2.82 -6.44 -8.74
CA THR A 103 3.41 -6.80 -7.44
C THR A 103 3.77 -5.54 -6.64
N TYR A 104 4.47 -4.59 -7.26
CA TYR A 104 4.81 -3.31 -6.60
C TYR A 104 3.58 -2.50 -6.24
N TRP A 105 2.55 -2.54 -7.08
CA TRP A 105 1.30 -1.85 -6.80
C TRP A 105 0.59 -2.43 -5.56
N ILE A 106 0.53 -3.76 -5.43
CA ILE A 106 -0.02 -4.40 -4.22
C ILE A 106 0.84 -4.08 -2.99
N PHE A 107 2.17 -4.11 -3.10
CA PHE A 107 3.03 -3.71 -1.98
C PHE A 107 2.82 -2.26 -1.56
N GLY A 108 2.55 -1.36 -2.51
CA GLY A 108 2.12 0.00 -2.21
C GLY A 108 0.84 0.06 -1.36
N ILE A 109 -0.15 -0.78 -1.68
CA ILE A 109 -1.38 -0.91 -0.86
C ILE A 109 -1.07 -1.44 0.53
N CYS A 110 -0.27 -2.50 0.64
CA CYS A 110 0.11 -3.08 1.93
C CYS A 110 0.85 -2.06 2.80
N ALA A 111 1.84 -1.36 2.26
CA ALA A 111 2.59 -0.33 2.98
C ALA A 111 1.66 0.80 3.47
N ASN A 112 0.75 1.25 2.61
CA ASN A 112 -0.24 2.26 2.98
C ASN A 112 -1.15 1.79 4.13
N LEU A 113 -1.66 0.56 4.07
CA LEU A 113 -2.48 -0.01 5.14
C LEU A 113 -1.71 -0.16 6.44
N ILE A 114 -0.48 -0.68 6.39
CA ILE A 114 0.39 -0.86 7.57
C ILE A 114 0.60 0.49 8.27
N MET A 115 0.92 1.55 7.52
CA MET A 115 1.14 2.87 8.10
C MET A 115 -0.10 3.39 8.84
N HIS A 116 -1.28 3.28 8.24
CA HIS A 116 -2.53 3.67 8.91
C HIS A 116 -2.84 2.78 10.12
N ILE A 117 -2.61 1.47 10.04
CA ILE A 117 -2.79 0.53 11.15
C ILE A 117 -1.85 0.89 12.30
N LEU A 118 -0.58 1.18 12.03
CA LEU A 118 0.39 1.57 13.04
C LEU A 118 -0.02 2.87 13.73
N ASN A 119 -0.50 3.86 12.99
CA ASN A 119 -0.98 5.11 13.58
C ASN A 119 -2.21 4.87 14.47
N LEU A 120 -3.18 4.08 14.00
CA LEU A 120 -4.35 3.71 14.81
C LEU A 120 -3.96 2.87 16.04
N TYR A 121 -3.03 1.93 15.90
CA TYR A 121 -2.55 1.11 17.01
C TYR A 121 -1.90 1.96 18.10
N LYS A 122 -1.06 2.93 17.73
CA LYS A 122 -0.47 3.87 18.70
C LYS A 122 -1.54 4.70 19.41
N ASN A 123 -2.55 5.20 18.69
CA ASN A 123 -3.68 5.89 19.30
C ASN A 123 -4.44 4.98 20.28
N PHE A 124 -4.70 3.73 19.90
CA PHE A 124 -5.33 2.74 20.76
C PHE A 124 -4.54 2.51 22.05
N GLN A 125 -3.22 2.42 21.96
CA GLN A 125 -2.36 2.28 23.14
C GLN A 125 -2.39 3.52 24.05
N LEU A 126 -2.41 4.73 23.49
CA LEU A 126 -2.54 5.97 24.28
C LEU A 126 -3.84 5.99 25.08
N TYR A 127 -4.95 5.68 24.43
CA TYR A 127 -6.24 5.64 25.10
C TYR A 127 -6.34 4.54 26.15
N LYS A 128 -5.79 3.36 25.87
CA LYS A 128 -5.76 2.26 26.85
C LYS A 128 -5.00 2.66 28.13
N LYS A 129 -3.92 3.42 27.99
CA LYS A 129 -3.14 3.94 29.12
C LYS A 129 -3.90 5.02 29.90
N ALA A 130 -4.46 6.01 29.21
CA ALA A 130 -5.25 7.06 29.83
C ALA A 130 -6.47 6.51 30.59
N ASP A 131 -7.19 5.55 29.99
CA ASP A 131 -8.34 4.89 30.61
C ASP A 131 -7.92 4.09 31.87
N SER A 132 -6.70 3.53 31.92
CA SER A 132 -6.19 2.81 33.10
C SER A 132 -5.74 3.72 34.25
N GLU A 133 -5.25 4.92 33.96
CA GLU A 133 -4.81 5.89 34.99
C GLU A 133 -6.01 6.55 35.69
N ILE A 134 -7.14 6.74 34.98
CA ILE A 134 -8.38 7.29 35.55
C ILE A 134 -9.02 6.35 36.58
N VAL A 135 -8.86 5.02 36.44
CA VAL A 135 -9.46 4.03 37.35
C VAL A 135 -8.67 3.88 38.66
N THR A 136 -7.43 4.39 38.70
CA THR A 136 -6.55 4.30 39.88
C THR A 136 -6.55 5.54 40.78
N VAL A 137 -7.35 6.56 40.47
CA VAL A 137 -7.52 7.80 41.25
C VAL A 137 -8.92 7.82 41.85
#